data_AF-A0A961GJP2-F1
#
_entry.id   AF-A0A961GJP2-F1
#
_cell.length_a   1.000
_cell.length_b   1.000
_cell.length_c   1.000
_cell.angle_alpha   90.00
_cell.angle_beta   90.00
_cell.angle_gamma   90.00
#
_symmetry.space_group_name_H-M   'P 1'
#
loop_
_entity.id
_entity.type
_entity.pdbx_description
1 polymer ?
#
loop_
_entity_poly.entity_id
_entity_poly.type
_entity_poly.pdbx_seq_one_letter_code
_entity_poly.pdbx_strand_id
1 'polypeptide(L)'
;AAAASSPSPPSACTTSGSPPGGLVPFEPGAPYSGPPLLLPAWADSAGWLNPQQYETIVDGDIDGDGLGELVGRNSSGIETHSWAHPFRLPGDPSAPTTVDQPPGQWTQLPHSSLPFGERSTAAVIPSSYGGNVPGYFDLSYASTFRLADIDGNPGEELIVRQPQLTPGNSASNNLPYYQGDIMAVYRFANGSWNPTPIPGPSWNNWGTDTPSWGNHPTGWFNPQYYTTITTGNVDGQGGDEIIGRGPNGIEAWTLNAAGTGFELLPANNAILTDAEGWGASEAQYSSIRVADFTGDGRDDIAALATDQNPYPTQGAGMLLYTYTGSGWGWSGTVTSWIPENGWDKPEQYGSITAGDIDG
;
A
#
# COMPACT_ATOMS: atom_id res chain seq x y z
N ALA A 1 20.44 -74.97 9.14
CA ALA A 1 19.95 -73.59 8.97
C ALA A 1 20.63 -73.03 7.74
N ALA A 2 19.92 -73.02 6.60
CA ALA A 2 20.45 -72.62 5.30
C ALA A 2 19.68 -71.38 4.84
N ALA A 3 20.43 -70.35 4.44
CA ALA A 3 19.92 -69.09 3.94
C ALA A 3 19.32 -69.25 2.54
N ALA A 4 18.16 -68.66 2.31
CA ALA A 4 17.53 -68.58 0.99
C ALA A 4 17.47 -67.10 0.54
N SER A 5 18.04 -66.86 -0.62
CA SER A 5 18.15 -65.60 -1.36
C SER A 5 16.80 -65.15 -1.96
N SER A 6 16.46 -63.88 -1.80
CA SER A 6 15.29 -63.25 -2.43
C SER A 6 15.53 -62.97 -3.93
N PRO A 7 14.52 -63.14 -4.80
CA PRO A 7 14.64 -62.94 -6.24
C PRO A 7 14.56 -61.46 -6.66
N SER A 8 15.30 -61.11 -7.71
CA SER A 8 15.36 -59.79 -8.35
C SER A 8 14.01 -59.36 -8.96
N PRO A 9 13.68 -58.05 -8.97
CA PRO A 9 12.48 -57.53 -9.63
C PRO A 9 12.63 -57.54 -11.17
N PRO A 10 11.51 -57.65 -11.91
CA PRO A 10 11.51 -57.71 -13.37
C PRO A 10 11.79 -56.34 -14.03
N SER A 11 12.34 -56.41 -15.24
CA SER A 11 12.79 -55.31 -16.10
C SER A 11 11.71 -54.26 -16.41
N ALA A 12 12.17 -53.00 -16.51
CA ALA A 12 11.38 -51.84 -16.90
C ALA A 12 10.69 -52.01 -18.26
N CYS A 13 9.40 -51.70 -18.30
CA CYS A 13 8.64 -51.49 -19.52
C CYS A 13 9.02 -50.12 -20.10
N THR A 14 9.69 -50.11 -21.25
CA THR A 14 9.91 -48.90 -22.04
C THR A 14 8.65 -48.57 -22.81
N THR A 15 7.92 -47.54 -22.39
CA THR A 15 7.00 -46.81 -23.27
C THR A 15 7.51 -45.39 -23.45
N SER A 16 8.08 -45.15 -24.62
CA SER A 16 8.37 -43.82 -25.14
C SER A 16 7.06 -43.04 -25.29
N GLY A 17 6.90 -42.00 -24.49
CA GLY A 17 5.83 -41.02 -24.60
C GLY A 17 6.06 -39.93 -23.56
N SER A 18 6.62 -38.79 -23.96
CA SER A 18 6.69 -37.62 -23.10
C SER A 18 5.26 -37.17 -22.75
N PRO A 19 4.91 -36.96 -21.48
CA PRO A 19 3.70 -36.20 -21.16
C PRO A 19 3.96 -34.71 -21.47
N PRO A 20 2.98 -33.98 -22.03
CA PRO A 20 3.11 -32.56 -22.22
C PRO A 20 2.94 -31.85 -20.86
N GLY A 21 3.92 -31.02 -20.49
CA GLY A 21 3.72 -29.89 -19.58
C GLY A 21 3.46 -30.16 -18.11
N GLY A 22 4.13 -31.15 -17.50
CA GLY A 22 4.14 -31.28 -16.04
C GLY A 22 5.01 -30.21 -15.37
N LEU A 23 4.43 -29.45 -14.43
CA LEU A 23 5.17 -28.53 -13.55
C LEU A 23 6.36 -29.28 -12.93
N VAL A 24 7.57 -28.76 -13.16
CA VAL A 24 8.76 -29.20 -12.43
C VAL A 24 8.60 -28.79 -10.97
N PRO A 25 8.76 -29.71 -10.00
CA PRO A 25 8.82 -29.35 -8.60
C PRO A 25 9.90 -28.30 -8.38
N PHE A 26 9.61 -27.26 -7.61
CA PHE A 26 10.61 -26.32 -7.12
C PHE A 26 11.62 -27.08 -6.25
N GLU A 27 12.83 -27.27 -6.76
CA GLU A 27 13.97 -27.80 -6.02
C GLU A 27 14.73 -26.61 -5.39
N PRO A 28 14.78 -26.49 -4.06
CA PRO A 28 15.54 -25.42 -3.41
C PRO A 28 17.02 -25.50 -3.80
N GLY A 29 17.52 -24.50 -4.53
CA GLY A 29 18.94 -24.38 -4.91
C GLY A 29 19.27 -24.60 -6.39
N ALA A 30 18.29 -24.91 -7.25
CA ALA A 30 18.51 -24.86 -8.70
C ALA A 30 18.31 -23.42 -9.23
N PRO A 31 19.26 -22.84 -9.99
CA PRO A 31 19.01 -21.56 -10.65
C PRO A 31 17.83 -21.73 -11.62
N TYR A 32 16.85 -20.83 -11.52
CA TYR A 32 15.72 -20.79 -12.43
C TYR A 32 16.23 -20.78 -13.88
N SER A 33 15.96 -21.86 -14.62
CA SER A 33 16.38 -22.04 -16.02
C SER A 33 15.26 -21.79 -17.01
N GLY A 34 14.15 -21.19 -16.56
CA GLY A 34 13.06 -20.77 -17.43
C GLY A 34 13.41 -19.52 -18.23
N PRO A 35 12.63 -19.19 -19.29
CA PRO A 35 12.74 -17.89 -19.93
C PRO A 35 12.56 -16.80 -18.87
N PRO A 36 13.25 -15.65 -18.96
CA PRO A 36 13.07 -14.56 -18.00
C PRO A 36 11.59 -14.24 -17.88
N LEU A 37 11.09 -14.18 -16.64
CA LEU A 37 9.78 -13.62 -16.33
C LEU A 37 9.79 -12.18 -16.87
N LEU A 38 9.03 -11.95 -17.94
CA LEU A 38 8.84 -10.61 -18.47
C LEU A 38 7.93 -9.88 -17.49
N LEU A 39 8.53 -9.02 -16.68
CA LEU A 39 7.79 -8.02 -15.91
C LEU A 39 7.01 -7.10 -16.86
N PRO A 40 6.01 -6.37 -16.35
CA PRO A 40 5.44 -5.23 -17.08
C PRO A 40 6.54 -4.37 -17.73
N ALA A 41 6.22 -3.68 -18.84
CA ALA A 41 7.19 -2.90 -19.62
C ALA A 41 7.66 -1.61 -18.90
N TRP A 42 7.99 -1.71 -17.62
CA TRP A 42 8.37 -0.66 -16.69
C TRP A 42 9.88 -0.40 -16.72
N ALA A 43 10.42 -0.24 -17.93
CA ALA A 43 11.84 0.05 -18.12
C ALA A 43 12.15 1.56 -17.97
N ASP A 44 13.41 1.89 -17.66
CA ASP A 44 13.90 3.27 -17.63
C ASP A 44 13.55 4.05 -18.91
N SER A 45 13.72 3.41 -20.07
CA SER A 45 13.40 4.00 -21.38
C SER A 45 11.91 4.25 -21.60
N ALA A 46 11.04 3.62 -20.81
CA ALA A 46 9.60 3.83 -20.80
C ALA A 46 9.16 4.87 -19.74
N GLY A 47 10.11 5.52 -19.05
CA GLY A 47 9.86 6.59 -18.08
C GLY A 47 9.82 6.14 -16.61
N TRP A 48 10.10 4.86 -16.33
CA TRP A 48 10.06 4.29 -14.97
C TRP A 48 11.34 4.52 -14.14
N LEU A 49 12.30 5.28 -14.66
CA LEU A 49 13.43 5.82 -13.87
C LEU A 49 13.01 7.02 -13.00
N ASN A 50 11.81 7.57 -13.22
CA ASN A 50 11.31 8.70 -12.46
C ASN A 50 10.67 8.22 -11.13
N PRO A 51 10.99 8.85 -9.99
CA PRO A 51 10.41 8.50 -8.69
C PRO A 51 8.89 8.48 -8.67
N GLN A 52 8.25 9.37 -9.43
CA GLN A 52 6.79 9.48 -9.51
C GLN A 52 6.13 8.24 -10.13
N GLN A 53 6.90 7.39 -10.80
CA GLN A 53 6.46 6.13 -11.39
C GLN A 53 6.94 4.96 -10.53
N TYR A 54 8.25 4.82 -10.28
CA TYR A 54 8.76 3.63 -9.58
C TYR A 54 8.36 3.56 -8.10
N GLU A 55 8.13 4.70 -7.42
CA GLU A 55 7.66 4.68 -6.02
C GLU A 55 6.19 4.27 -5.90
N THR A 56 5.47 4.17 -7.02
CA THR A 56 4.07 3.73 -7.06
C THR A 56 3.92 2.26 -7.40
N ILE A 57 5.03 1.55 -7.64
CA ILE A 57 5.00 0.12 -7.88
C ILE A 57 4.68 -0.58 -6.56
N VAL A 58 3.53 -1.23 -6.52
CA VAL A 58 3.03 -1.98 -5.38
C VAL A 58 2.43 -3.31 -5.86
N ASP A 59 2.27 -4.24 -4.94
CA ASP A 59 1.61 -5.52 -5.17
C ASP A 59 0.58 -5.82 -4.08
N GLY A 60 -0.45 -6.59 -4.43
CA GLY A 60 -1.60 -6.89 -3.56
C GLY A 60 -2.66 -7.70 -4.30
N ASP A 61 -3.50 -8.43 -3.57
CA ASP A 61 -4.61 -9.23 -4.15
C ASP A 61 -5.83 -8.33 -4.40
N ILE A 62 -5.89 -7.69 -5.56
CA ILE A 62 -6.81 -6.59 -5.87
C ILE A 62 -8.14 -7.10 -6.41
N ASP A 63 -8.14 -8.25 -7.06
CA ASP A 63 -9.36 -8.88 -7.58
C ASP A 63 -9.96 -9.95 -6.66
N GLY A 64 -9.27 -10.26 -5.55
CA GLY A 64 -9.76 -11.11 -4.47
C GLY A 64 -9.67 -12.61 -4.79
N ASP A 65 -8.85 -12.99 -5.77
CA ASP A 65 -8.68 -14.38 -6.20
C ASP A 65 -7.65 -15.16 -5.35
N GLY A 66 -7.00 -14.47 -4.40
CA GLY A 66 -5.97 -15.01 -3.53
C GLY A 66 -4.56 -14.92 -4.10
N LEU A 67 -4.36 -14.24 -5.24
CA LEU A 67 -3.07 -13.99 -5.87
C LEU A 67 -2.81 -12.49 -5.98
N GLY A 68 -1.54 -12.10 -5.85
CA GLY A 68 -1.17 -10.69 -6.00
C GLY A 68 -1.10 -10.23 -7.45
N GLU A 69 -1.64 -9.05 -7.70
CA GLU A 69 -1.42 -8.23 -8.88
C GLU A 69 -0.23 -7.28 -8.67
N LEU A 70 0.34 -6.80 -9.78
CA LEU A 70 1.25 -5.65 -9.79
C LEU A 70 0.47 -4.40 -10.22
N VAL A 71 0.65 -3.32 -9.47
CA VAL A 71 0.09 -2.01 -9.81
C VAL A 71 1.20 -0.98 -9.89
N GLY A 72 1.08 -0.08 -10.86
CA GLY A 72 1.91 1.12 -10.87
C GLY A 72 1.23 2.27 -11.59
N ARG A 73 1.68 3.48 -11.34
CA ARG A 73 1.18 4.69 -11.96
C ARG A 73 2.17 5.22 -12.99
N ASN A 74 1.66 5.62 -14.14
CA ASN A 74 2.39 6.41 -15.12
C ASN A 74 1.60 7.66 -15.55
N SER A 75 2.12 8.39 -16.52
CA SER A 75 1.50 9.63 -17.02
C SER A 75 0.12 9.44 -17.66
N SER A 76 -0.25 8.20 -18.03
CA SER A 76 -1.53 7.84 -18.63
C SER A 76 -2.56 7.36 -17.60
N GLY A 77 -2.14 7.07 -16.37
CA GLY A 77 -3.02 6.58 -15.29
C GLY A 77 -2.39 5.44 -14.50
N ILE A 78 -3.24 4.56 -13.97
CA ILE A 78 -2.85 3.38 -13.21
C ILE A 78 -2.88 2.14 -14.11
N GLU A 79 -1.80 1.39 -14.09
CA GLU A 79 -1.67 0.10 -14.75
C GLU A 79 -1.76 -1.01 -13.70
N THR A 80 -2.66 -1.96 -13.92
CA THR A 80 -2.80 -3.18 -13.10
C THR A 80 -2.44 -4.37 -13.97
N HIS A 81 -1.58 -5.25 -13.47
CA HIS A 81 -1.14 -6.46 -14.15
C HIS A 81 -1.42 -7.67 -13.27
N SER A 82 -2.13 -8.66 -13.79
CA SER A 82 -2.32 -9.94 -13.10
C SER A 82 -1.43 -11.02 -13.69
N TRP A 83 -1.08 -12.00 -12.87
CA TRP A 83 -0.33 -13.15 -13.30
C TRP A 83 -1.26 -14.25 -13.83
N ALA A 84 -1.05 -14.67 -15.08
CA ALA A 84 -1.81 -15.77 -15.65
C ALA A 84 -1.44 -17.10 -14.96
N HIS A 85 -2.30 -17.55 -14.04
CA HIS A 85 -2.14 -18.81 -13.33
C HIS A 85 -2.82 -19.96 -14.12
N PRO A 86 -2.15 -21.12 -14.29
CA PRO A 86 -2.67 -22.25 -15.09
C PRO A 86 -3.84 -23.02 -14.43
N PHE A 87 -4.38 -22.59 -13.29
CA PHE A 87 -5.35 -23.37 -12.52
C PHE A 87 -6.38 -22.48 -11.80
N ARG A 88 -7.64 -22.46 -12.25
CA ARG A 88 -8.76 -21.91 -11.46
C ARG A 88 -9.23 -22.94 -10.43
N LEU A 89 -9.49 -22.51 -9.19
CA LEU A 89 -10.27 -23.32 -8.26
C LEU A 89 -11.74 -23.41 -8.74
N PRO A 90 -12.38 -24.59 -8.73
CA PRO A 90 -13.79 -24.70 -9.08
C PRO A 90 -14.65 -24.03 -8.02
N GLY A 91 -15.27 -22.89 -8.34
CA GLY A 91 -16.33 -22.32 -7.49
C GLY A 91 -16.43 -20.81 -7.37
N ASP A 92 -15.54 -20.02 -7.99
CA ASP A 92 -15.64 -18.55 -7.94
C ASP A 92 -16.62 -17.99 -9.01
N PRO A 93 -17.78 -17.46 -8.61
CA PRO A 93 -18.76 -16.87 -9.52
C PRO A 93 -18.51 -15.37 -9.79
N SER A 94 -17.50 -14.77 -9.16
CA SER A 94 -17.13 -13.34 -9.25
C SER A 94 -16.07 -13.06 -10.30
N ALA A 95 -15.20 -14.04 -10.62
CA ALA A 95 -14.13 -13.82 -11.57
C ALA A 95 -14.64 -13.48 -12.99
N PRO A 96 -13.98 -12.52 -13.69
CA PRO A 96 -14.27 -12.25 -15.09
C PRO A 96 -14.15 -13.53 -15.90
N THR A 97 -15.24 -13.87 -16.60
CA THR A 97 -15.41 -15.18 -17.24
C THR A 97 -14.60 -15.36 -18.52
N THR A 98 -13.84 -14.37 -18.99
CA THR A 98 -13.06 -14.55 -20.23
C THR A 98 -11.87 -13.60 -20.27
N VAL A 99 -10.72 -14.07 -19.80
CA VAL A 99 -9.45 -13.67 -20.39
C VAL A 99 -8.62 -14.94 -20.56
N ASP A 100 -8.61 -15.49 -21.78
CA ASP A 100 -7.75 -16.62 -22.16
C ASP A 100 -6.29 -16.14 -22.17
N GLN A 101 -5.67 -16.05 -20.99
CA GLN A 101 -4.27 -15.64 -20.88
C GLN A 101 -3.34 -16.85 -20.96
N PRO A 102 -2.30 -16.80 -21.81
CA PRO A 102 -1.30 -17.86 -21.86
C PRO A 102 -0.59 -17.96 -20.50
N PRO A 103 -0.47 -19.16 -19.91
CA PRO A 103 0.08 -19.33 -18.58
C PRO A 103 1.53 -18.87 -18.52
N GLY A 104 1.92 -18.27 -17.39
CA GLY A 104 3.30 -17.86 -17.16
C GLY A 104 3.67 -16.47 -17.69
N GLN A 105 2.71 -15.56 -17.84
CA GLN A 105 2.94 -14.18 -18.27
C GLN A 105 2.09 -13.18 -17.46
N TRP A 106 2.67 -12.00 -17.22
CA TRP A 106 1.94 -10.83 -16.72
C TRP A 106 1.06 -10.26 -17.83
N THR A 107 -0.21 -10.07 -17.52
CA THR A 107 -1.17 -9.44 -18.44
C THR A 107 -1.70 -8.17 -17.82
N GLN A 108 -1.65 -7.07 -18.55
CA GLN A 108 -2.34 -5.85 -18.14
C GLN A 108 -3.85 -6.08 -18.15
N LEU A 109 -4.49 -5.91 -16.99
CA LEU A 109 -5.94 -5.90 -16.88
C LEU A 109 -6.50 -4.66 -17.62
N PRO A 110 -7.76 -4.72 -18.11
CA PRO A 110 -8.41 -3.51 -18.61
C PRO A 110 -8.33 -2.41 -17.56
N HIS A 111 -7.94 -1.20 -17.97
CA HIS A 111 -8.06 -0.01 -17.15
C HIS A 111 -8.90 1.02 -17.90
N SER A 112 -9.82 1.67 -17.20
CA SER A 112 -10.30 2.96 -17.67
C SER A 112 -9.24 3.99 -17.34
N SER A 113 -8.97 4.94 -18.25
CA SER A 113 -8.06 6.05 -18.00
C SER A 113 -8.69 6.95 -16.94
N LEU A 114 -8.53 6.62 -15.66
CA LEU A 114 -8.80 7.57 -14.60
C LEU A 114 -7.74 8.67 -14.73
N PRO A 115 -8.13 9.95 -14.87
CA PRO A 115 -7.19 11.04 -14.76
C PRO A 115 -6.79 11.14 -13.28
N PHE A 116 -5.84 10.32 -12.85
CA PHE A 116 -5.05 10.61 -11.65
C PHE A 116 -4.23 11.83 -12.01
N GLY A 117 -4.85 13.00 -11.83
CA GLY A 117 -4.26 14.27 -12.15
C GLY A 117 -2.95 14.38 -11.40
N GLU A 118 -1.83 14.24 -12.10
CA GLU A 118 -0.65 14.96 -11.66
C GLU A 118 -1.02 16.45 -11.66
N ARG A 119 -0.31 17.25 -10.86
CA ARG A 119 -0.22 18.69 -11.13
C ARG A 119 0.53 18.92 -12.45
N SER A 120 -0.01 18.39 -13.55
CA SER A 120 0.45 18.68 -14.89
C SER A 120 0.10 20.14 -15.15
N THR A 121 1.08 20.84 -15.70
CA THR A 121 1.24 22.30 -15.92
C THR A 121 0.07 23.11 -16.51
N ALA A 122 -1.13 22.56 -16.66
CA ALA A 122 -2.29 23.16 -17.33
C ALA A 122 -3.39 23.70 -16.39
N ALA A 123 -3.38 23.40 -15.09
CA ALA A 123 -4.30 24.04 -14.14
C ALA A 123 -3.79 25.45 -13.80
N VAL A 124 -4.48 26.47 -14.33
CA VAL A 124 -4.20 27.88 -14.02
C VAL A 124 -4.41 28.10 -12.52
N ILE A 125 -3.32 28.18 -11.77
CA ILE A 125 -3.32 28.67 -10.39
C ILE A 125 -3.47 30.20 -10.45
N PRO A 126 -4.51 30.81 -9.86
CA PRO A 126 -4.56 32.24 -9.65
C PRO A 126 -3.37 32.65 -8.79
N SER A 127 -2.62 33.63 -9.27
CA SER A 127 -1.39 34.19 -8.71
C SER A 127 -1.47 34.73 -7.27
N SER A 128 -2.55 34.49 -6.53
CA SER A 128 -2.72 34.87 -5.12
C SER A 128 -2.11 33.87 -4.13
N TYR A 129 -1.74 32.66 -4.55
CA TYR A 129 -1.16 31.61 -3.69
C TYR A 129 0.33 31.31 -3.96
N GLY A 130 1.10 32.33 -4.30
CA GLY A 130 2.56 32.24 -4.35
C GLY A 130 3.13 31.51 -5.57
N GLY A 131 3.35 32.27 -6.64
CA GLY A 131 4.30 31.93 -7.71
C GLY A 131 3.84 30.87 -8.71
N ASN A 132 3.90 31.23 -10.00
CA ASN A 132 4.08 30.23 -11.05
C ASN A 132 5.40 29.51 -10.77
N VAL A 133 5.36 28.30 -10.21
CA VAL A 133 6.52 27.41 -10.17
C VAL A 133 6.27 26.32 -11.22
N PRO A 134 6.87 26.41 -12.42
CA PRO A 134 6.85 25.32 -13.39
C PRO A 134 7.47 24.07 -12.74
N GLY A 135 6.73 22.95 -12.71
CA GLY A 135 7.29 21.64 -12.36
C GLY A 135 7.44 21.32 -10.86
N TYR A 136 6.57 21.85 -9.98
CA TYR A 136 6.48 21.30 -8.62
C TYR A 136 5.80 19.92 -8.67
N PHE A 137 6.62 18.89 -8.87
CA PHE A 137 6.22 17.49 -8.74
C PHE A 137 6.16 17.15 -7.25
N ASP A 138 4.99 16.80 -6.76
CA ASP A 138 4.75 16.55 -5.34
C ASP A 138 4.89 15.05 -5.05
N LEU A 139 6.03 14.64 -4.46
CA LEU A 139 6.30 13.25 -4.09
C LEU A 139 5.26 12.70 -3.10
N SER A 140 4.51 13.56 -2.41
CA SER A 140 3.44 13.11 -1.51
C SER A 140 2.34 12.28 -2.21
N TYR A 141 2.16 12.43 -3.52
CA TYR A 141 1.23 11.61 -4.28
C TYR A 141 1.76 10.21 -4.57
N ALA A 142 3.08 10.07 -4.78
CA ALA A 142 3.70 8.78 -5.05
C ALA A 142 3.93 7.99 -3.75
N SER A 143 4.36 8.65 -2.69
CA SER A 143 4.65 8.03 -1.39
C SER A 143 3.42 7.46 -0.66
N THR A 144 2.22 7.82 -1.10
CA THR A 144 0.95 7.41 -0.48
C THR A 144 0.23 6.35 -1.30
N PHE A 145 0.84 5.85 -2.38
CA PHE A 145 0.27 4.80 -3.23
C PHE A 145 0.38 3.46 -2.50
N ARG A 146 -0.74 2.94 -1.97
CA ARG A 146 -0.77 1.72 -1.15
C ARG A 146 -1.97 0.85 -1.47
N LEU A 147 -1.81 -0.45 -1.29
CA LEU A 147 -2.90 -1.43 -1.33
C LEU A 147 -3.14 -1.98 0.08
N ALA A 148 -4.41 -2.18 0.42
CA ALA A 148 -4.85 -2.77 1.69
C ALA A 148 -6.30 -3.23 1.59
N ASP A 149 -6.70 -4.22 2.37
CA ASP A 149 -8.12 -4.63 2.49
C ASP A 149 -8.83 -3.65 3.42
N ILE A 150 -9.39 -2.56 2.90
CA ILE A 150 -9.96 -1.49 3.73
C ILE A 150 -11.37 -1.81 4.22
N ASP A 151 -12.10 -2.68 3.51
CA ASP A 151 -13.49 -2.97 3.83
C ASP A 151 -13.75 -4.39 4.35
N GLY A 152 -12.70 -5.19 4.53
CA GLY A 152 -12.73 -6.54 5.07
C GLY A 152 -13.26 -7.59 4.09
N ASN A 153 -13.36 -7.27 2.81
CA ASN A 153 -13.81 -8.20 1.76
C ASN A 153 -12.63 -8.56 0.85
N PRO A 154 -12.67 -9.73 0.18
CA PRO A 154 -11.65 -10.08 -0.80
C PRO A 154 -11.47 -8.99 -1.87
N GLY A 155 -10.22 -8.69 -2.19
CA GLY A 155 -9.83 -7.62 -3.11
C GLY A 155 -9.38 -6.37 -2.37
N GLU A 156 -8.08 -6.11 -2.37
CA GLU A 156 -7.46 -4.94 -1.78
C GLU A 156 -7.85 -3.65 -2.52
N GLU A 157 -8.11 -2.61 -1.75
CA GLU A 157 -8.32 -1.26 -2.24
C GLU A 157 -7.01 -0.51 -2.42
N LEU A 158 -7.01 0.41 -3.39
CA LEU A 158 -5.97 1.39 -3.59
C LEU A 158 -6.24 2.66 -2.80
N ILE A 159 -5.34 3.00 -1.89
CA ILE A 159 -5.29 4.26 -1.16
C ILE A 159 -4.32 5.19 -1.89
N VAL A 160 -4.77 6.41 -2.17
CA VAL A 160 -3.94 7.43 -2.84
C VAL A 160 -4.23 8.83 -2.32
N ARG A 161 -3.20 9.66 -2.39
CA ARG A 161 -3.34 11.12 -2.32
C ARG A 161 -3.46 11.70 -3.73
N GLN A 162 -4.40 12.62 -3.93
CA GLN A 162 -4.59 13.27 -5.24
C GLN A 162 -5.14 14.70 -5.11
N PRO A 163 -4.98 15.55 -6.14
CA PRO A 163 -5.64 16.85 -6.19
C PRO A 163 -7.16 16.70 -6.36
N GLN A 164 -7.93 17.43 -5.57
CA GLN A 164 -9.37 17.62 -5.77
C GLN A 164 -9.61 18.75 -6.77
N LEU A 165 -10.29 18.43 -7.87
CA LEU A 165 -10.64 19.39 -8.92
C LEU A 165 -12.17 19.58 -8.97
N THR A 166 -12.63 20.81 -9.15
CA THR A 166 -14.02 21.07 -9.57
C THR A 166 -14.19 20.67 -11.04
N PRO A 167 -15.30 20.00 -11.42
CA PRO A 167 -15.62 19.83 -12.83
C PRO A 167 -15.78 21.21 -13.49
N GLY A 168 -15.03 21.45 -14.56
CA GLY A 168 -15.22 22.64 -15.40
C GLY A 168 -16.61 22.60 -16.03
N ASN A 169 -17.33 23.73 -16.03
CA ASN A 169 -18.57 23.81 -16.79
C ASN A 169 -18.23 23.88 -18.29
N SER A 170 -18.61 22.85 -19.05
CA SER A 170 -18.42 22.76 -20.50
C SER A 170 -19.04 23.95 -21.26
N ALA A 171 -20.01 24.66 -20.67
CA ALA A 171 -20.68 25.82 -21.26
C ALA A 171 -19.89 27.14 -21.17
N SER A 172 -18.79 27.20 -20.41
CA SER A 172 -18.05 28.47 -20.20
C SER A 172 -16.53 28.40 -20.42
N ASN A 173 -15.99 27.33 -21.03
CA ASN A 173 -14.54 27.11 -21.17
C ASN A 173 -13.77 27.22 -19.84
N ASN A 174 -14.44 26.99 -18.71
CA ASN A 174 -13.82 27.12 -17.40
C ASN A 174 -13.00 25.86 -17.16
N LEU A 175 -11.67 26.01 -17.08
CA LEU A 175 -10.78 24.93 -16.71
C LEU A 175 -11.17 24.40 -15.31
N PRO A 176 -10.98 23.10 -15.03
CA PRO A 176 -11.10 22.57 -13.68
C PRO A 176 -10.27 23.40 -12.70
N TYR A 177 -10.87 23.82 -11.59
CA TYR A 177 -10.17 24.59 -10.56
C TYR A 177 -9.79 23.70 -9.38
N TYR A 178 -8.55 23.83 -8.92
CA TYR A 178 -7.96 23.11 -7.80
C TYR A 178 -8.55 23.57 -6.45
N GLN A 179 -9.08 22.64 -5.67
CA GLN A 179 -9.71 22.91 -4.37
C GLN A 179 -8.83 22.54 -3.17
N GLY A 180 -7.83 21.70 -3.37
CA GLY A 180 -7.03 21.09 -2.30
C GLY A 180 -6.54 19.72 -2.75
N ASP A 181 -5.77 19.04 -1.91
CA ASP A 181 -5.54 17.61 -2.09
C ASP A 181 -6.54 16.84 -1.24
N ILE A 182 -6.75 15.57 -1.54
CA ILE A 182 -7.59 14.65 -0.78
C ILE A 182 -6.89 13.29 -0.67
N MET A 183 -7.27 12.54 0.35
CA MET A 183 -7.11 11.09 0.36
C MET A 183 -8.30 10.48 -0.37
N ALA A 184 -8.07 9.42 -1.13
CA ALA A 184 -9.10 8.67 -1.81
C ALA A 184 -8.79 7.18 -1.77
N VAL A 185 -9.84 6.39 -1.74
CA VAL A 185 -9.77 4.93 -1.80
C VAL A 185 -10.48 4.47 -3.07
N TYR A 186 -9.93 3.47 -3.74
CA TYR A 186 -10.48 2.92 -4.96
C TYR A 186 -10.52 1.40 -4.88
N ARG A 187 -11.63 0.81 -5.32
CA ARG A 187 -11.74 -0.62 -5.55
C ARG A 187 -11.63 -0.95 -7.02
N PHE A 188 -10.89 -1.99 -7.35
CA PHE A 188 -10.90 -2.52 -8.70
C PHE A 188 -12.13 -3.41 -8.91
N ALA A 189 -12.99 -3.07 -9.86
CA ALA A 189 -14.13 -3.90 -10.22
C ALA A 189 -14.51 -3.68 -11.69
N ASN A 190 -14.91 -4.76 -12.36
CA ASN A 190 -15.33 -4.74 -13.77
C ASN A 190 -14.25 -4.15 -14.72
N GLY A 191 -12.96 -4.39 -14.44
CA GLY A 191 -11.85 -3.88 -15.27
C GLY A 191 -11.61 -2.37 -15.13
N SER A 192 -11.92 -1.79 -13.97
CA SER A 192 -11.64 -0.38 -13.68
C SER A 192 -11.51 -0.15 -12.18
N TRP A 193 -10.65 0.79 -11.81
CA TRP A 193 -10.65 1.41 -10.48
C TRP A 193 -11.90 2.28 -10.34
N ASN A 194 -12.65 2.10 -9.25
CA ASN A 194 -13.86 2.83 -8.92
C ASN A 194 -13.71 3.42 -7.52
N PRO A 195 -14.06 4.69 -7.28
CA PRO A 195 -13.91 5.30 -5.97
C PRO A 195 -14.78 4.57 -4.92
N THR A 196 -14.21 4.35 -3.75
CA THR A 196 -14.87 3.88 -2.53
C THR A 196 -14.81 4.99 -1.47
N PRO A 197 -15.88 5.20 -0.66
CA PRO A 197 -17.18 4.55 -0.71
C PRO A 197 -18.16 5.30 -1.64
N ILE A 198 -19.08 4.55 -2.28
CA ILE A 198 -20.01 5.04 -3.31
C ILE A 198 -20.67 6.37 -2.86
N PRO A 199 -20.43 7.50 -3.56
CA PRO A 199 -21.19 8.70 -3.30
C PRO A 199 -22.67 8.41 -3.57
N GLY A 200 -23.53 8.79 -2.63
CA GLY A 200 -24.87 9.20 -2.99
C GLY A 200 -24.82 10.18 -4.18
N PRO A 201 -25.91 10.36 -4.94
CA PRO A 201 -25.93 10.86 -6.32
C PRO A 201 -25.53 12.33 -6.54
N SER A 202 -24.72 12.94 -5.68
CA SER A 202 -24.36 14.34 -5.72
C SER A 202 -22.86 14.52 -5.95
N TRP A 203 -22.51 14.89 -7.18
CA TRP A 203 -21.18 15.21 -7.72
C TRP A 203 -20.39 16.32 -6.98
N ASN A 204 -20.83 16.76 -5.81
CA ASN A 204 -20.37 17.96 -5.11
C ASN A 204 -19.90 17.70 -3.66
N ASN A 205 -19.83 16.46 -3.20
CA ASN A 205 -19.37 16.12 -1.84
C ASN A 205 -18.09 15.28 -1.82
N TRP A 206 -17.19 15.52 -2.76
CA TRP A 206 -15.80 15.08 -2.64
C TRP A 206 -15.18 15.82 -1.43
N GLY A 207 -14.90 15.13 -0.33
CA GLY A 207 -14.05 15.67 0.75
C GLY A 207 -14.54 15.56 2.19
N THR A 208 -15.55 14.76 2.54
CA THR A 208 -15.87 14.47 3.96
C THR A 208 -15.68 13.02 4.38
N ASP A 209 -15.44 12.13 3.42
CA ASP A 209 -15.56 10.69 3.66
C ASP A 209 -14.20 9.99 3.69
N THR A 210 -13.09 10.72 3.72
CA THR A 210 -11.71 10.21 3.93
C THR A 210 -10.98 11.11 4.94
N PRO A 211 -9.85 10.68 5.53
CA PRO A 211 -9.10 11.52 6.45
C PRO A 211 -8.80 12.88 5.82
N SER A 212 -9.03 13.98 6.56
CA SER A 212 -8.89 15.37 6.05
C SER A 212 -7.43 15.81 5.78
N TRP A 213 -6.52 14.85 5.65
CA TRP A 213 -5.07 15.00 5.46
C TRP A 213 -4.68 15.59 4.10
N GLY A 214 -5.62 15.68 3.15
CA GLY A 214 -5.35 16.30 1.86
C GLY A 214 -5.43 17.84 1.86
N ASN A 215 -6.19 18.47 2.77
CA ASN A 215 -6.47 19.89 2.63
C ASN A 215 -5.33 20.78 3.14
N HIS A 216 -4.72 21.55 2.23
CA HIS A 216 -3.74 22.61 2.50
C HIS A 216 -4.41 23.79 3.25
N PRO A 217 -4.61 23.67 4.57
CA PRO A 217 -3.62 24.18 5.51
C PRO A 217 -3.33 23.29 6.73
N THR A 218 -3.79 22.03 6.77
CA THR A 218 -3.66 21.16 7.96
C THR A 218 -2.24 20.63 8.21
N GLY A 219 -1.26 20.97 7.35
CA GLY A 219 0.16 20.66 7.52
C GLY A 219 0.61 19.35 6.87
N TRP A 220 -0.31 18.46 6.51
CA TRP A 220 -0.07 17.11 5.96
C TRP A 220 0.67 17.07 4.62
N PHE A 221 1.02 18.20 4.01
CA PHE A 221 1.92 18.28 2.84
C PHE A 221 3.40 18.21 3.24
N ASN A 222 3.73 18.25 4.54
CA ASN A 222 5.11 18.09 5.01
C ASN A 222 5.53 16.60 5.00
N PRO A 223 6.79 16.28 4.59
CA PRO A 223 7.30 14.91 4.55
C PRO A 223 7.10 14.13 5.84
N GLN A 224 7.36 14.77 6.98
CA GLN A 224 7.21 14.18 8.32
C GLN A 224 5.80 13.69 8.69
N TYR A 225 4.80 13.96 7.83
CA TYR A 225 3.44 13.44 7.97
C TYR A 225 3.06 12.54 6.79
N TYR A 226 3.20 13.00 5.54
CA TYR A 226 2.70 12.21 4.40
C TYR A 226 3.47 10.89 4.20
N THR A 227 4.75 10.83 4.57
CA THR A 227 5.53 9.57 4.45
C THR A 227 5.15 8.54 5.50
N THR A 228 4.37 8.95 6.51
CA THR A 228 3.93 8.08 7.61
C THR A 228 2.57 7.44 7.35
N ILE A 229 1.87 7.86 6.30
CA ILE A 229 0.58 7.29 5.93
C ILE A 229 0.83 5.83 5.55
N THR A 230 0.13 4.91 6.20
CA THR A 230 0.20 3.45 6.02
C THR A 230 -1.16 2.84 6.35
N THR A 231 -1.28 1.53 6.24
CA THR A 231 -2.49 0.78 6.60
C THR A 231 -2.17 -0.35 7.58
N GLY A 232 -3.21 -0.88 8.23
CA GLY A 232 -3.17 -2.09 9.04
C GLY A 232 -4.40 -2.23 9.93
N ASN A 233 -4.74 -3.46 10.32
CA ASN A 233 -5.91 -3.79 11.13
C ASN A 233 -5.60 -3.63 12.62
N VAL A 234 -5.71 -2.40 13.13
CA VAL A 234 -5.29 -2.07 14.50
C VAL A 234 -6.44 -2.26 15.50
N ASP A 235 -7.69 -2.20 15.06
CA ASP A 235 -8.85 -2.40 15.94
C ASP A 235 -9.36 -3.85 16.02
N GLY A 236 -8.84 -4.72 15.15
CA GLY A 236 -9.18 -6.14 15.05
C GLY A 236 -10.55 -6.42 14.44
N GLN A 237 -11.18 -5.44 13.79
CA GLN A 237 -12.37 -5.66 12.97
C GLN A 237 -11.98 -6.21 11.60
N GLY A 238 -12.98 -6.51 10.77
CA GLY A 238 -12.72 -6.86 9.37
C GLY A 238 -12.40 -5.59 8.59
N GLY A 239 -11.21 -5.56 7.98
CA GLY A 239 -10.68 -4.42 7.24
C GLY A 239 -9.53 -3.72 7.97
N ASP A 240 -8.68 -3.06 7.20
CA ASP A 240 -7.54 -2.28 7.62
C ASP A 240 -7.93 -0.82 7.81
N GLU A 241 -7.33 -0.19 8.83
CA GLU A 241 -7.40 1.24 9.01
C GLU A 241 -6.40 1.98 8.12
N ILE A 242 -6.73 3.21 7.74
CA ILE A 242 -5.75 4.17 7.23
C ILE A 242 -5.12 4.91 8.42
N ILE A 243 -3.82 4.74 8.57
CA ILE A 243 -3.05 5.22 9.73
C ILE A 243 -2.07 6.29 9.25
N GLY A 244 -1.90 7.35 10.02
CA GLY A 244 -0.93 8.39 9.73
C GLY A 244 -0.54 9.16 10.97
N ARG A 245 0.66 9.74 10.95
CA ARG A 245 1.15 10.61 12.01
C ARG A 245 0.99 12.08 11.62
N GLY A 246 0.20 12.81 12.39
CA GLY A 246 0.09 14.26 12.32
C GLY A 246 0.84 14.99 13.45
N PRO A 247 0.70 16.33 13.53
CA PRO A 247 1.28 17.12 14.62
C PRO A 247 0.81 16.67 16.02
N ASN A 248 -0.43 16.19 16.11
CA ASN A 248 -1.06 15.76 17.35
C ASN A 248 -0.87 14.26 17.65
N GLY A 249 -0.04 13.55 16.87
CA GLY A 249 0.23 12.13 17.04
C GLY A 249 -0.39 11.25 15.97
N ILE A 250 -0.54 9.96 16.28
CA ILE A 250 -1.18 8.97 15.40
C ILE A 250 -2.69 9.20 15.30
N GLU A 251 -3.17 9.19 14.06
CA GLU A 251 -4.57 9.11 13.69
C GLU A 251 -4.79 7.82 12.88
N ALA A 252 -5.76 7.00 13.29
CA ALA A 252 -6.19 5.80 12.57
C ALA A 252 -7.67 5.95 12.21
N TRP A 253 -7.99 5.74 10.94
CA TRP A 253 -9.32 5.94 10.39
C TRP A 253 -9.83 4.64 9.78
N THR A 254 -10.99 4.19 10.25
CA THR A 254 -11.62 2.95 9.80
C THR A 254 -12.79 3.27 8.85
N LEU A 255 -13.09 2.37 7.93
CA LEU A 255 -14.31 2.48 7.12
C LEU A 255 -15.51 2.15 8.01
N ASN A 256 -16.52 3.02 8.01
CA ASN A 256 -17.71 2.77 8.80
C ASN A 256 -18.45 1.52 8.32
N ALA A 257 -19.21 0.89 9.21
CA ALA A 257 -19.93 -0.35 8.91
C ALA A 257 -20.95 -0.23 7.75
N ALA A 258 -21.34 0.98 7.38
CA ALA A 258 -22.21 1.22 6.22
C ALA A 258 -21.45 1.20 4.88
N GLY A 259 -20.11 1.24 4.92
CA GLY A 259 -19.27 1.40 3.75
C GLY A 259 -19.56 2.70 3.01
N THR A 260 -19.89 3.77 3.75
CA THR A 260 -20.25 5.09 3.18
C THR A 260 -19.33 6.23 3.61
N GLY A 261 -18.34 5.97 4.47
CA GLY A 261 -17.37 6.98 4.87
C GLY A 261 -16.45 6.49 5.98
N PHE A 262 -15.43 7.27 6.28
CA PHE A 262 -14.42 6.93 7.28
C PHE A 262 -14.66 7.63 8.61
N GLU A 263 -14.34 6.94 9.70
CA GLU A 263 -14.46 7.44 11.07
C GLU A 263 -13.10 7.33 11.77
N LEU A 264 -12.71 8.39 12.48
CA LEU A 264 -11.50 8.38 13.30
C LEU A 264 -11.71 7.45 14.50
N LEU A 265 -10.80 6.49 14.70
CA LEU A 265 -10.82 5.63 15.86
C LEU A 265 -10.62 6.45 17.16
N PRO A 266 -11.35 6.16 18.24
CA PRO A 266 -11.19 6.86 19.50
C PRO A 266 -9.76 6.72 20.05
N ALA A 267 -9.11 7.85 20.31
CA ALA A 267 -7.79 7.90 20.95
C ALA A 267 -7.80 8.85 22.15
N ASN A 268 -8.08 8.30 23.34
CA ASN A 268 -8.11 9.07 24.58
C ASN A 268 -6.73 9.59 25.03
N ASN A 269 -5.67 9.10 24.40
CA ASN A 269 -4.30 9.53 24.60
C ASN A 269 -3.58 9.65 23.25
N ALA A 270 -2.80 10.72 23.10
CA ALA A 270 -1.94 10.92 21.95
C ALA A 270 -0.61 10.17 22.16
N ILE A 271 -0.08 9.62 21.07
CA ILE A 271 1.26 9.05 20.99
C ILE A 271 1.96 9.63 19.76
N LEU A 272 3.29 9.65 19.78
CA LEU A 272 4.11 10.05 18.64
C LEU A 272 3.89 11.52 18.20
N THR A 273 3.63 12.44 19.13
CA THR A 273 3.27 13.83 18.82
C THR A 273 4.49 14.68 18.41
N ASP A 274 4.27 15.79 17.70
CA ASP A 274 5.35 16.77 17.45
C ASP A 274 5.87 17.37 18.76
N ALA A 275 4.98 17.61 19.72
CA ALA A 275 5.34 18.15 21.04
C ALA A 275 6.31 17.22 21.81
N GLU A 276 6.24 15.92 21.54
CA GLU A 276 7.16 14.92 22.10
C GLU A 276 8.44 14.73 21.28
N GLY A 277 8.53 15.34 20.09
CA GLY A 277 9.72 15.33 19.22
C GLY A 277 9.62 14.48 17.98
N TRP A 278 8.50 13.81 17.71
CA TRP A 278 8.43 12.80 16.63
C TRP A 278 8.45 13.37 15.21
N GLY A 279 8.35 14.69 15.06
CA GLY A 279 8.55 15.40 13.80
C GLY A 279 9.95 16.02 13.66
N ALA A 280 10.85 15.81 14.63
CA ALA A 280 12.13 16.54 14.69
C ALA A 280 13.21 15.95 13.77
N SER A 281 13.15 14.66 13.45
CA SER A 281 14.13 13.99 12.58
C SER A 281 13.49 12.90 11.72
N GLU A 282 14.09 12.65 10.55
CA GLU A 282 13.65 11.59 9.64
C GLU A 282 13.66 10.21 10.29
N ALA A 283 14.70 9.89 11.08
CA ALA A 283 14.79 8.64 11.82
C ALA A 283 13.54 8.33 12.67
N GLN A 284 12.84 9.35 13.18
CA GLN A 284 11.65 9.16 14.02
C GLN A 284 10.40 8.91 13.17
N TYR A 285 10.12 9.75 12.16
CA TYR A 285 8.88 9.61 11.39
C TYR A 285 8.97 8.54 10.29
N SER A 286 10.15 8.32 9.70
CA SER A 286 10.33 7.34 8.62
C SER A 286 10.49 5.91 9.14
N SER A 287 10.65 5.71 10.45
CA SER A 287 10.78 4.39 11.09
C SER A 287 9.46 3.81 11.57
N ILE A 288 8.36 4.55 11.47
CA ILE A 288 7.04 4.10 11.88
C ILE A 288 6.63 2.91 11.02
N ARG A 289 6.31 1.79 11.64
CA ARG A 289 5.84 0.56 11.00
C ARG A 289 4.58 0.07 11.69
N VAL A 290 3.76 -0.64 10.92
CA VAL A 290 2.52 -1.26 11.36
C VAL A 290 2.57 -2.74 10.99
N ALA A 291 2.39 -3.62 11.97
CA ALA A 291 2.31 -5.08 11.84
C ALA A 291 1.91 -5.69 13.19
N ASP A 292 1.40 -6.92 13.22
CA ASP A 292 1.15 -7.67 14.46
C ASP A 292 2.48 -8.09 15.13
N PHE A 293 3.03 -7.21 15.97
CA PHE A 293 4.27 -7.48 16.69
C PHE A 293 4.03 -8.27 17.99
N THR A 294 2.79 -8.29 18.50
CA THR A 294 2.44 -8.96 19.75
C THR A 294 1.88 -10.38 19.56
N GLY A 295 1.54 -10.75 18.33
CA GLY A 295 0.89 -12.02 17.98
C GLY A 295 -0.55 -12.10 18.49
N ASP A 296 -1.23 -10.96 18.63
CA ASP A 296 -2.59 -10.89 19.18
C ASP A 296 -3.68 -10.88 18.10
N GLY A 297 -3.28 -10.92 16.83
CA GLY A 297 -4.13 -10.90 15.65
C GLY A 297 -4.54 -9.49 15.23
N ARG A 298 -3.99 -8.45 15.84
CA ARG A 298 -4.14 -7.05 15.43
C ARG A 298 -2.79 -6.45 15.13
N ASP A 299 -2.77 -5.51 14.21
CA ASP A 299 -1.58 -4.75 13.94
C ASP A 299 -1.27 -3.76 15.07
N ASP A 300 0.03 -3.61 15.32
CA ASP A 300 0.62 -2.75 16.32
C ASP A 300 1.50 -1.69 15.65
N ILE A 301 1.79 -0.59 16.36
CA ILE A 301 2.68 0.46 15.87
C ILE A 301 4.06 0.33 16.51
N ALA A 302 5.09 0.19 15.68
CA ALA A 302 6.49 0.31 16.09
C ALA A 302 7.09 1.63 15.58
N ALA A 303 7.83 2.35 16.42
CA ALA A 303 8.51 3.58 16.02
C ALA A 303 9.85 3.79 16.76
N LEU A 304 10.89 4.24 16.04
CA LEU A 304 12.23 4.42 16.60
C LEU A 304 12.32 5.74 17.38
N ALA A 305 12.43 5.65 18.70
CA ALA A 305 12.73 6.79 19.57
C ALA A 305 14.25 7.03 19.67
N THR A 306 14.65 8.25 19.35
CA THR A 306 16.05 8.73 19.44
C THR A 306 16.23 9.71 20.61
N ASP A 307 17.46 10.16 20.82
CA ASP A 307 17.82 11.18 21.81
C ASP A 307 17.21 12.57 21.52
N GLN A 308 16.68 12.78 20.30
CA GLN A 308 15.98 13.98 19.88
C GLN A 308 14.51 14.03 20.30
N ASN A 309 13.96 12.97 20.92
CA ASN A 309 12.68 13.08 21.63
C ASN A 309 12.93 13.85 22.94
N PRO A 310 12.40 15.07 23.15
CA PRO A 310 12.50 15.74 24.44
C PRO A 310 11.81 15.01 25.60
N TYR A 311 11.05 13.93 25.36
CA TYR A 311 10.40 13.14 26.42
C TYR A 311 10.12 11.66 26.04
N PRO A 312 11.11 10.77 25.81
CA PRO A 312 10.79 9.35 25.73
C PRO A 312 10.57 8.89 27.16
N THR A 313 9.35 8.98 27.66
CA THR A 313 8.96 8.41 28.96
C THR A 313 9.34 6.92 29.07
N GLN A 314 9.58 6.28 27.92
CA GLN A 314 9.90 4.86 27.73
C GLN A 314 11.39 4.60 27.35
N GLY A 315 12.24 5.64 27.27
CA GLY A 315 13.64 5.53 26.85
C GLY A 315 13.87 5.47 25.32
N ALA A 316 15.13 5.55 24.89
CA ALA A 316 15.49 5.33 23.48
C ALA A 316 15.34 3.84 23.11
N GLY A 317 14.96 3.57 21.86
CA GLY A 317 14.64 2.21 21.42
C GLY A 317 13.60 2.19 20.30
N MET A 318 13.33 1.00 19.76
CA MET A 318 12.10 0.79 18.99
C MET A 318 10.95 0.61 19.99
N LEU A 319 10.04 1.58 20.05
CA LEU A 319 8.88 1.56 20.93
C LEU A 319 7.73 0.85 20.25
N LEU A 320 6.98 0.03 20.99
CA LEU A 320 5.82 -0.70 20.51
C LEU A 320 4.54 -0.19 21.19
N TYR A 321 3.49 0.05 20.41
CA TYR A 321 2.19 0.50 20.87
C TYR A 321 1.07 -0.39 20.32
N THR A 322 0.19 -0.87 21.19
CA THR A 322 -1.03 -1.63 20.80
C THR A 322 -2.26 -0.73 20.93
N TYR A 323 -3.26 -0.95 20.08
CA TYR A 323 -4.55 -0.27 20.23
C TYR A 323 -5.46 -1.03 21.21
N THR A 324 -6.14 -0.30 22.09
CA THR A 324 -6.97 -0.88 23.18
C THR A 324 -8.46 -0.72 22.97
N GLY A 325 -8.90 -0.26 21.79
CA GLY A 325 -10.29 0.11 21.50
C GLY A 325 -10.69 1.50 22.01
N SER A 326 -9.82 2.18 22.77
CA SER A 326 -10.07 3.53 23.28
C SER A 326 -8.85 4.46 23.25
N GLY A 327 -7.74 3.97 22.70
CA GLY A 327 -6.45 4.65 22.65
C GLY A 327 -5.28 3.69 22.56
N TRP A 328 -4.08 4.25 22.48
CA TRP A 328 -2.84 3.52 22.24
C TRP A 328 -2.10 3.23 23.55
N GLY A 329 -1.86 1.96 23.87
CA GLY A 329 -1.07 1.55 25.02
C GLY A 329 0.38 1.28 24.63
N TRP A 330 1.34 1.67 25.47
CA TRP A 330 2.71 1.18 25.32
C TRP A 330 2.81 -0.27 25.75
N SER A 331 3.43 -1.09 24.89
CA SER A 331 3.47 -2.55 25.06
C SER A 331 4.89 -3.10 25.17
N GLY A 332 5.91 -2.33 24.80
CA GLY A 332 7.30 -2.74 24.98
C GLY A 332 8.32 -1.86 24.26
N THR A 333 9.59 -2.19 24.45
CA THR A 333 10.72 -1.51 23.80
C THR A 333 11.80 -2.50 23.40
N VAL A 334 12.26 -2.45 22.15
CA VAL A 334 13.50 -3.12 21.73
C VAL A 334 14.68 -2.21 22.10
N THR A 335 15.33 -2.52 23.21
CA THR A 335 16.37 -1.68 23.83
C THR A 335 17.73 -1.74 23.12
N SER A 336 17.91 -2.63 22.15
CA SER A 336 19.13 -2.67 21.32
C SER A 336 19.08 -1.70 20.13
N TRP A 337 17.90 -1.18 19.79
CA TRP A 337 17.70 -0.29 18.64
C TRP A 337 17.80 1.18 19.08
N ILE A 338 19.02 1.58 19.46
CA ILE A 338 19.30 2.88 20.07
C ILE A 338 20.34 3.68 19.26
N PRO A 339 20.39 5.02 19.40
CA PRO A 339 21.38 5.87 18.73
C PRO A 339 22.84 5.45 19.00
N GLU A 340 23.15 4.97 20.21
CA GLU A 340 24.50 4.51 20.56
C GLU A 340 24.96 3.31 19.72
N ASN A 341 24.01 2.53 19.22
CA ASN A 341 24.26 1.41 18.31
C ASN A 341 24.15 1.82 16.82
N GLY A 342 23.92 3.11 16.54
CA GLY A 342 23.87 3.69 15.21
C GLY A 342 22.52 3.58 14.50
N TRP A 343 21.43 3.28 15.22
CA TRP A 343 20.10 3.17 14.61
C TRP A 343 19.50 4.52 14.19
N ASP A 344 20.07 5.64 14.64
CA ASP A 344 19.73 7.00 14.24
C ASP A 344 20.31 7.41 12.87
N LYS A 345 21.09 6.54 12.24
CA LYS A 345 21.73 6.80 10.94
C LYS A 345 20.85 6.34 9.76
N PRO A 346 20.87 7.06 8.62
CA PRO A 346 20.01 6.76 7.47
C PRO A 346 20.12 5.34 6.94
N GLU A 347 21.32 4.76 6.95
CA GLU A 347 21.53 3.41 6.43
C GLU A 347 20.87 2.34 7.32
N GLN A 348 20.64 2.65 8.59
CA GLN A 348 20.00 1.77 9.57
C GLN A 348 18.50 2.01 9.62
N TYR A 349 18.03 3.21 9.97
CA TYR A 349 16.59 3.45 10.06
C TYR A 349 15.86 3.29 8.72
N GLY A 350 16.54 3.61 7.60
CA GLY A 350 15.99 3.43 6.25
C GLY A 350 15.84 1.96 5.85
N SER A 351 16.51 1.05 6.56
CA SER A 351 16.44 -0.40 6.31
C SER A 351 15.31 -1.10 7.07
N ILE A 352 14.62 -0.39 7.96
CA ILE A 352 13.56 -0.96 8.79
C ILE A 352 12.38 -1.34 7.90
N THR A 353 11.94 -2.59 7.97
CA THR A 353 10.70 -3.08 7.37
C THR A 353 9.98 -3.95 8.38
N ALA A 354 8.67 -4.05 8.26
CA ALA A 354 7.85 -4.93 9.07
C ALA A 354 7.00 -5.82 8.15
N GLY A 355 6.63 -6.97 8.68
CA GLY A 355 5.78 -7.95 8.03
C GLY A 355 5.67 -9.15 8.96
N ASP A 356 4.57 -9.87 8.84
CA ASP A 356 4.42 -11.18 9.46
C ASP A 356 5.37 -12.18 8.75
N ILE A 357 6.31 -12.76 9.50
CA ILE A 357 7.33 -13.67 8.96
C ILE A 357 7.07 -15.12 9.42
N ASP A 358 6.30 -15.30 10.49
CA ASP A 358 6.01 -16.60 11.08
C ASP A 358 4.61 -17.16 10.77
N GLY A 359 3.70 -16.34 10.25
CA GLY A 359 2.37 -16.72 9.75
C GLY A 359 1.41 -17.22 10.83
#